data_AF-A0A662NSV1-F1
#
_entry.id   AF-A0A662NSV1-F1
#
_cell.length_a   1.000
_cell.length_b   1.000
_cell.length_c   1.000
_cell.angle_alpha   90.00
_cell.angle_beta   90.00
_cell.angle_gamma   90.00
#
_symmetry.space_group_name_H-M   'P 1'
#
loop_
_entity.id
_entity.type
_entity.pdbx_description
1 polymer ?
#
loop_
_entity_poly.entity_id
_entity_poly.type
_entity_poly.pdbx_seq_one_letter_code
_entity_poly.pdbx_strand_id
1 'polypeptide(L)' 'MYANHYMDVEEKEVTLEGVKNTTIRWLVSPKVGAKNFAMRYFVIKKGGTIPIHQHDWEH' A
#
# COMPACT_ATOMS: atom_id res chain seq x y z
N MET A 1 -8.96 -3.61 -20.01
CA MET A 1 -8.69 -4.43 -18.80
C MET A 1 -7.30 -4.08 -18.32
N TYR A 2 -7.11 -3.72 -17.05
CA TYR A 2 -5.79 -3.50 -16.46
C TYR A 2 -5.40 -4.75 -15.68
N ALA A 3 -4.25 -5.33 -15.99
CA ALA A 3 -3.66 -6.44 -15.28
C ALA A 3 -2.14 -6.25 -15.31
N ASN A 4 -1.50 -6.39 -14.15
CA ASN A 4 -0.05 -6.26 -14.03
C ASN A 4 0.45 -7.21 -12.92
N HIS A 5 1.70 -7.66 -13.02
CA HIS A 5 2.30 -8.48 -12.00
C HIS A 5 2.80 -7.60 -10.85
N TYR A 6 2.55 -7.99 -9.60
CA TYR A 6 2.84 -7.13 -8.46
C TYR A 6 4.34 -6.83 -8.28
N MET A 7 5.23 -7.71 -8.76
CA MET A 7 6.67 -7.46 -8.72
C MET A 7 7.13 -6.35 -9.67
N ASP A 8 6.33 -6.02 -10.70
CA ASP A 8 6.62 -4.95 -11.65
C ASP A 8 6.13 -3.58 -11.16
N VAL A 9 5.40 -3.55 -10.04
CA VAL A 9 4.95 -2.31 -9.39
C VAL A 9 5.97 -1.92 -8.34
N GLU A 10 6.45 -0.68 -8.36
CA GLU A 10 7.46 -0.15 -7.43
C GLU A 10 7.15 -0.45 -5.94
N GLU A 11 8.14 -0.96 -5.21
CA GLU A 11 8.07 -1.15 -3.75
C GLU A 11 8.53 0.14 -3.07
N LYS A 12 7.74 0.68 -2.15
CA LYS A 12 8.13 1.85 -1.36
C LYS A 12 8.10 1.56 0.11
N GLU A 13 9.00 2.17 0.85
CA GLU A 13 8.88 2.20 2.31
C GLU A 13 7.65 3.02 2.73
N VAL A 14 6.98 2.56 3.78
CA VAL A 14 5.88 3.32 4.39
C VAL A 14 6.48 4.32 5.37
N THR A 15 6.36 5.61 5.07
CA THR A 15 7.01 6.71 5.83
C THR A 15 6.10 7.34 6.89
N LEU A 16 5.07 6.61 7.36
CA LEU A 16 4.15 7.11 8.37
C LEU A 16 4.78 6.97 9.76
N GLU A 17 4.54 7.94 10.66
CA GLU A 17 5.12 7.94 11.99
C GLU A 17 4.81 6.64 12.75
N GLY A 18 5.83 6.08 13.40
CA GLY A 18 5.71 4.83 14.14
C GLY A 18 5.65 3.56 13.27
N VAL A 19 5.55 3.67 11.94
CA VAL A 19 5.69 2.52 11.05
C VAL A 19 7.15 2.09 10.96
N LYS A 20 7.38 0.77 11.05
CA LYS A 20 8.72 0.17 10.98
C LYS A 20 8.73 -1.02 10.03
N ASN A 21 9.85 -1.22 9.33
CA ASN A 21 10.13 -2.37 8.46
C ASN A 21 8.95 -2.81 7.58
N THR A 22 8.21 -1.84 7.03
CA THR A 22 7.01 -2.08 6.25
C THR A 22 7.11 -1.38 4.90
N THR A 23 6.76 -2.10 3.85
CA THR A 23 6.70 -1.56 2.50
C THR A 23 5.30 -1.65 1.90
N ILE A 24 5.06 -0.88 0.85
CA ILE A 24 3.79 -0.77 0.14
C ILE A 24 4.03 -0.80 -1.38
N ARG A 25 3.11 -1.44 -2.12
CA ARG A 25 2.92 -1.29 -3.56
C ARG A 25 1.52 -0.78 -3.85
N TRP A 26 1.40 0.18 -4.75
CA TRP A 26 0.10 0.70 -5.22
C TRP A 26 -0.33 -0.04 -6.49
N LEU A 27 -1.07 -1.14 -6.34
CA LEU A 27 -1.41 -2.03 -7.46
C LEU A 27 -2.52 -1.46 -8.35
N VAL A 28 -3.59 -0.97 -7.72
CA VAL A 28 -4.74 -0.33 -8.39
C VAL A 28 -4.90 1.06 -7.77
N SER A 29 -4.88 2.09 -8.60
CA SER A 29 -4.94 3.49 -8.16
C SER A 29 -5.49 4.36 -9.29
N PRO A 30 -5.81 5.65 -9.03
CA PRO A 30 -6.22 6.57 -10.09
C PRO A 30 -5.22 6.68 -11.25
N LYS A 31 -3.93 6.45 -10.98
CA LYS A 31 -2.86 6.46 -12.02
C LYS A 31 -3.05 5.39 -13.08
N VAL A 32 -3.77 4.31 -12.77
CA VAL A 32 -4.07 3.20 -13.69
C VAL A 32 -5.57 3.10 -14.02
N GLY A 33 -6.32 4.19 -13.78
CA GLY A 33 -7.71 4.34 -14.19
C GLY A 33 -8.76 3.89 -13.16
N ALA A 34 -8.38 3.59 -11.92
CA ALA A 34 -9.33 3.26 -10.87
C ALA A 34 -10.13 4.50 -10.43
N LYS A 35 -11.46 4.38 -10.37
CA LYS A 35 -12.35 5.52 -10.08
C LYS A 35 -12.84 5.59 -8.64
N ASN A 36 -13.00 4.43 -7.99
CA ASN A 36 -13.75 4.35 -6.73
C ASN A 36 -12.86 3.91 -5.55
N PHE A 37 -11.98 2.93 -5.77
CA PHE A 37 -11.15 2.34 -4.73
C PHE A 37 -9.70 2.18 -5.19
N ALA A 38 -8.80 2.02 -4.22
CA ALA A 38 -7.40 1.69 -4.46
C ALA A 38 -7.07 0.31 -3.85
N MET A 39 -6.17 -0.42 -4.48
CA MET A 39 -5.62 -1.68 -3.97
C MET A 39 -4.14 -1.52 -3.70
N ARG A 40 -3.73 -1.88 -2.48
CA ARG A 40 -2.36 -1.75 -1.98
C ARG A 40 -1.89 -3.09 -1.46
N TYR A 41 -0.62 -3.42 -1.72
CA TYR A 41 0.03 -4.62 -1.21
C TYR A 41 1.07 -4.21 -0.19
N PHE A 42 0.87 -4.60 1.07
CA PHE A 42 1.81 -4.31 2.14
C PHE A 42 2.67 -5.52 2.47
N VAL A 43 3.96 -5.30 2.74
CA VAL A 43 4.84 -6.31 3.33
C VAL A 43 5.32 -5.80 4.68
N ILE A 44 4.93 -6.49 5.74
CA ILE A 44 5.45 -6.25 7.09
C ILE A 44 6.59 -7.26 7.31
N LYS A 45 7.83 -6.78 7.28
CA LYS A 45 9.02 -7.62 7.48
C LYS A 45 9.18 -7.96 8.96
N LYS A 46 10.13 -8.85 9.29
CA LYS A 46 10.46 -9.21 10.67
C LYS A 46 10.72 -7.97 11.53
N GLY A 47 10.04 -7.87 12.67
CA GLY A 47 10.11 -6.71 13.57
C GLY A 47 9.40 -5.46 13.04
N GLY A 48 8.61 -5.58 11.97
CA GLY A 48 7.80 -4.49 11.44
C GLY A 48 6.57 -4.19 12.27
N THR A 49 6.06 -2.98 12.16
CA THR A 49 4.89 -2.51 12.88
C THR A 49 4.17 -1.47 12.06
N ILE A 50 2.84 -1.55 12.03
CA ILE A 50 1.96 -0.47 11.61
C ILE A 50 1.13 -0.13 12.85
N PRO A 51 1.32 1.04 13.47
CA PRO A 51 0.58 1.42 14.67
C PRO A 51 -0.93 1.43 14.45
N ILE A 52 -1.69 1.27 15.54
CA ILE A 52 -3.13 1.51 15.50
C ILE A 52 -3.40 2.94 15.05
N HIS A 53 -4.29 3.10 14.09
CA HIS A 53 -4.67 4.38 13.53
C HIS A 53 -6.13 4.34 13.08
N GLN A 54 -6.71 5.51 12.88
CA GLN A 54 -8.08 5.69 12.41
C GLN A 54 -8.09 6.78 11.33
N HIS A 55 -9.00 6.63 10.39
CA HIS A 55 -9.27 7.61 9.36
C HIS A 55 -10.77 7.61 9.02
N ASP A 56 -11.24 8.69 8.40
CA ASP A 56 -12.63 8.91 8.01
C ASP A 56 -12.98 8.28 6.64
N TRP A 57 -12.00 7.70 5.95
CA TRP A 57 -12.19 6.91 4.75
C TRP A 57 -12.31 5.41 5.02
N GLU A 58 -12.85 4.68 4.05
CA GLU A 58 -13.05 3.23 4.07
C GLU A 58 -11.73 2.43 4.24
N HIS A 59 -11.79 1.35 5.02
CA HIS A 59 -10.68 0.41 5.22
C HIS A 59 -10.61 -0.64 4.11
#